data_AF-A0A1G7GCR9-F1
#
_entry.id   AF-A0A1G7GCR9-F1
#
_cell.length_a   1.000
_cell.length_b   1.000
_cell.length_c   1.000
_cell.angle_alpha   90.00
_cell.angle_beta   90.00
_cell.angle_gamma   90.00
#
_symmetry.space_group_name_H-M   'P 1'
#
loop_
_entity.id
_entity.type
_entity.pdbx_description
1 polymer ?
#
loop_
_entity_poly.entity_id
_entity_poly.type
_entity_poly.pdbx_seq_one_letter_code
_entity_poly.pdbx_strand_id
1 'polypeptide(L)'
;MEALWQRTGDPLGDFIRLVLLLEELLERLGAPKEDTLGAKLRSGAAEAFFQSHSDGPALRERLWRLVELRNAVLHDRAEVPSWAFAEGRALVARLLAAVERQGFYSREEWKARMTFLEAPPPPTPLAFPEVIPPEKAKAPEAEERPPGAWKTLPFPRRPLAKRTLAPPRRRIP
;
A
#
# COMPACT_ATOMS: atom_id res chain seq x y z
N MET A 1 5.70 -10.15 -4.07
CA MET A 1 4.67 -10.03 -3.01
C MET A 1 3.37 -9.72 -3.71
N GLU A 2 2.39 -10.62 -3.68
CA GLU A 2 1.02 -10.26 -4.09
C GLU A 2 0.52 -9.21 -3.11
N ALA A 3 0.12 -8.04 -3.62
CA ALA A 3 -0.53 -7.03 -2.79
C ALA A 3 -1.87 -7.60 -2.31
N LEU A 4 -2.06 -7.69 -1.00
CA LEU A 4 -3.36 -7.99 -0.41
C LEU A 4 -4.30 -6.81 -0.71
N TRP A 5 -5.19 -7.00 -1.68
CA TRP A 5 -6.26 -6.07 -2.04
C TRP A 5 -7.35 -6.10 -0.97
N GLN A 6 -7.07 -5.44 0.15
CA GLN A 6 -7.97 -5.33 1.29
C GLN A 6 -7.98 -3.89 1.80
N ARG A 7 -9.14 -3.46 2.27
CA ARG A 7 -9.29 -2.18 2.95
C ARG A 7 -8.70 -2.25 4.35
N THR A 8 -8.06 -1.15 4.74
CA THR A 8 -7.40 -0.98 6.03
C THR A 8 -8.22 -0.15 6.99
N GLY A 9 -9.16 0.67 6.49
CA GLY A 9 -9.95 1.58 7.31
C GLY A 9 -9.23 2.88 7.64
N ASP A 10 -7.92 2.96 7.36
CA ASP A 10 -7.15 4.20 7.33
C ASP A 10 -7.42 4.95 6.01
N PRO A 11 -7.91 6.20 6.04
CA PRO A 11 -8.22 6.96 4.83
C PRO A 11 -7.03 7.11 3.89
N LEU A 12 -5.82 7.33 4.43
CA LEU A 12 -4.61 7.46 3.62
C LEU A 12 -4.23 6.13 2.99
N GLY A 13 -4.15 5.07 3.77
CA GLY A 13 -3.83 3.73 3.30
C GLY A 13 -4.81 3.20 2.25
N ASP A 14 -6.10 3.46 2.41
CA ASP A 14 -7.13 3.10 1.44
C ASP A 14 -7.03 3.93 0.15
N PHE A 15 -6.76 5.23 0.27
CA PHE A 15 -6.54 6.11 -0.88
C PHE A 15 -5.28 5.74 -1.68
N ILE A 16 -4.16 5.43 -1.03
CA ILE A 16 -2.95 4.99 -1.72
C ILE A 16 -3.16 3.66 -2.45
N ARG A 17 -3.87 2.71 -1.85
CA ARG A 17 -4.23 1.45 -2.54
C ARG A 17 -5.09 1.68 -3.76
N LEU A 18 -6.04 2.61 -3.68
CA LEU A 18 -6.87 3.01 -4.82
C LEU A 18 -6.01 3.61 -5.96
N VAL A 19 -5.06 4.48 -5.61
CA VAL A 19 -4.11 5.07 -6.57
C VAL A 19 -3.25 3.99 -7.23
N LEU A 20 -2.73 3.04 -6.45
CA LEU A 20 -1.93 1.93 -6.97
C LEU A 20 -2.74 1.03 -7.91
N LEU A 21 -4.02 0.83 -7.62
CA LEU A 21 -4.91 0.11 -8.53
C LEU A 21 -5.14 0.89 -9.84
N LEU A 22 -5.32 2.21 -9.77
CA LEU A 22 -5.41 3.04 -10.99
C LEU A 22 -4.12 2.94 -11.82
N GLU A 23 -2.96 2.97 -11.16
CA GLU A 23 -1.66 2.80 -11.81
C GLU A 23 -1.54 1.44 -12.50
N GLU A 24 -1.88 0.35 -11.80
CA GLU A 24 -1.92 -1.00 -12.35
C GLU A 24 -2.82 -1.07 -13.61
N LEU A 25 -4.01 -0.45 -13.55
CA LEU A 25 -4.95 -0.44 -14.69
C LEU A 25 -4.38 0.28 -15.92
N LEU A 26 -3.73 1.42 -15.72
CA LEU A 26 -3.12 2.18 -16.82
C LEU A 26 -1.92 1.42 -17.42
N GLU A 27 -1.12 0.75 -16.59
CA GLU A 27 -0.05 -0.11 -17.08
C GLU A 27 -0.58 -1.30 -17.88
N ARG A 28 -1.70 -1.91 -17.45
CA ARG A 28 -2.37 -2.98 -18.20
C ARG A 28 -2.93 -2.50 -19.54
N LEU A 29 -3.34 -1.24 -19.62
CA LEU A 29 -3.70 -0.59 -20.88
C LEU A 29 -2.51 -0.29 -21.79
N GLY A 30 -1.27 -0.45 -21.30
CA GLY A 30 -0.05 -0.25 -22.08
C GLY A 30 0.69 1.06 -21.77
N ALA A 31 0.35 1.75 -20.68
CA ALA A 31 1.16 2.87 -20.21
C ALA A 31 2.53 2.37 -19.69
N PRO A 32 3.63 3.12 -19.91
CA PRO A 32 4.96 2.75 -19.41
C PRO A 32 4.99 2.68 -17.88
N LYS A 33 5.68 1.67 -17.32
CA LYS A 33 5.69 1.43 -15.86
C LYS A 33 6.47 2.47 -15.08
N GLU A 34 7.53 2.98 -15.71
CA GLU A 34 8.50 3.91 -15.15
C GLU A 34 7.96 5.34 -15.06
N ASP A 35 6.86 5.61 -15.76
CA ASP A 35 6.24 6.92 -15.83
C ASP A 35 5.43 7.28 -14.58
N THR A 36 5.31 8.57 -14.32
CA THR A 36 4.41 9.08 -13.28
C THR A 36 2.96 8.76 -13.61
N LEU A 37 2.09 8.66 -12.61
CA LEU A 37 0.65 8.44 -12.81
C LEU A 37 0.01 9.43 -13.79
N GLY A 38 0.41 10.70 -13.72
CA GLY A 38 -0.06 11.73 -14.66
C GLY A 38 0.44 11.52 -16.09
N ALA A 39 1.67 11.04 -16.26
CA ALA A 39 2.19 10.65 -17.58
C ALA A 39 1.48 9.40 -18.11
N LYS A 40 1.23 8.39 -17.26
CA LYS A 40 0.46 7.19 -17.61
C LYS A 40 -0.95 7.53 -18.12
N LEU A 41 -1.65 8.46 -17.47
CA LEU A 41 -2.99 8.89 -17.90
C LEU A 41 -3.00 9.61 -19.25
N ARG A 42 -1.87 10.22 -19.65
CA ARG A 42 -1.69 10.90 -20.94
C ARG A 42 -0.93 10.06 -21.96
N SER A 43 -0.62 8.80 -21.64
CA SER A 43 0.04 7.91 -22.58
C SER A 43 -0.87 7.68 -23.78
N GLY A 44 -0.28 7.48 -24.97
CA GLY A 44 -1.05 7.24 -26.19
C GLY A 44 -2.00 6.04 -26.08
N ALA A 45 -1.62 5.01 -25.32
CA ALA A 45 -2.46 3.83 -25.08
C ALA A 45 -3.69 4.15 -24.21
N ALA A 46 -3.50 4.89 -23.11
CA ALA A 46 -4.60 5.35 -22.27
C ALA A 46 -5.50 6.35 -23.03
N GLU A 47 -4.91 7.25 -23.82
CA GLU A 47 -5.66 8.22 -24.62
C GLU A 47 -6.51 7.54 -25.70
N ALA A 48 -5.97 6.56 -26.43
CA ALA A 48 -6.72 5.77 -27.38
C ALA A 48 -7.88 5.00 -26.72
N PHE A 49 -7.65 4.47 -25.52
CA PHE A 49 -8.70 3.83 -24.71
C PHE A 49 -9.82 4.80 -24.34
N PHE A 50 -9.50 5.99 -23.83
CA PHE A 50 -10.52 6.98 -23.46
C PHE A 50 -11.26 7.54 -24.67
N GLN A 51 -10.62 7.61 -25.83
CA GLN A 51 -11.29 8.05 -27.07
C GLN A 51 -12.25 7.00 -27.64
N SER A 52 -12.04 5.71 -27.36
CA SER A 52 -12.89 4.63 -27.87
C SER A 52 -14.18 4.39 -27.07
N HIS A 53 -14.39 5.13 -25.96
CA HIS A 53 -15.55 4.98 -25.09
C HIS A 53 -16.37 6.28 -25.02
N SER A 54 -17.69 6.18 -25.03
CA SER A 54 -18.60 7.33 -25.01
C SER A 54 -18.36 8.29 -23.83
N ASP A 55 -18.11 7.74 -22.64
CA ASP A 55 -17.84 8.51 -21.42
C ASP A 55 -16.35 8.72 -21.15
N GLY A 56 -15.47 8.29 -22.06
CA GLY A 56 -14.04 8.21 -21.80
C GLY A 56 -13.36 9.57 -21.57
N PRO A 57 -13.66 10.65 -22.32
CA PRO A 57 -13.10 11.98 -22.04
C PRO A 57 -13.49 12.49 -20.64
N ALA A 58 -14.75 12.36 -20.26
CA ALA A 58 -15.23 12.76 -18.94
C ALA A 58 -14.62 11.89 -17.81
N LEU A 59 -14.45 10.59 -18.06
CA LEU A 59 -13.77 9.69 -17.13
C LEU A 59 -12.30 10.11 -16.94
N ARG A 60 -11.59 10.41 -18.03
CA ARG A 60 -10.20 10.88 -17.99
C ARG A 60 -10.05 12.16 -17.17
N GLU A 61 -10.91 13.15 -17.37
CA GLU A 61 -10.88 14.40 -16.59
C GLU A 61 -11.09 14.15 -15.09
N ARG A 62 -12.02 13.27 -14.73
CA ARG A 62 -12.25 12.91 -13.33
C ARG A 62 -11.10 12.13 -12.72
N LEU A 63 -10.47 11.23 -13.50
CA LEU A 63 -9.25 10.53 -13.08
C LEU A 63 -8.08 11.52 -12.93
N TRP A 64 -8.00 12.55 -13.77
CA TRP A 64 -7.00 13.61 -13.64
C TRP A 64 -7.11 14.34 -12.29
N ARG A 65 -8.33 14.64 -11.83
CA ARG A 65 -8.56 15.21 -10.49
C ARG A 65 -8.06 14.31 -9.36
N LEU A 66 -8.16 12.98 -9.50
CA LEU A 66 -7.54 12.05 -8.54
C LEU A 66 -6.02 12.12 -8.56
N VAL A 67 -5.39 12.33 -9.73
CA VAL A 67 -3.94 12.53 -9.84
C VAL A 67 -3.51 13.82 -9.13
N GLU A 68 -4.26 14.90 -9.32
CA GLU A 68 -4.03 16.17 -8.63
C GLU A 68 -4.14 16.01 -7.11
N LEU A 69 -5.20 15.34 -6.65
CA LEU A 69 -5.37 15.03 -5.23
C LEU A 69 -4.22 14.17 -4.69
N ARG A 70 -3.80 13.13 -5.44
CA ARG A 70 -2.68 12.27 -5.07
C ARG A 70 -1.40 13.09 -4.87
N ASN A 71 -1.16 14.07 -5.73
CA ASN A 71 0.01 14.93 -5.61
C ASN A 71 -0.08 15.83 -4.37
N ALA A 72 -1.24 16.45 -4.11
CA ALA A 72 -1.45 17.24 -2.90
C ALA A 72 -1.26 16.41 -1.62
N VAL A 73 -1.80 15.19 -1.58
CA VAL A 73 -1.67 14.30 -0.41
C VAL A 73 -0.21 13.85 -0.20
N LEU A 74 0.48 13.43 -1.27
CA LEU A 74 1.81 12.84 -1.13
C LEU A 74 2.96 13.85 -1.07
N HIS A 75 2.84 14.97 -1.78
CA HIS A 75 3.89 15.98 -1.86
C HIS A 75 3.64 17.13 -0.89
N ASP A 76 2.39 17.57 -0.76
CA ASP A 76 2.02 18.70 0.09
C ASP A 76 1.49 18.29 1.46
N ARG A 77 1.43 16.97 1.73
CA ARG A 77 0.92 16.38 2.98
C ARG A 77 -0.51 16.83 3.30
N ALA A 78 -1.31 17.09 2.27
CA ALA A 78 -2.71 17.41 2.44
C ALA A 78 -3.46 16.23 3.07
N GLU A 79 -4.49 16.54 3.88
CA GLU A 79 -5.41 15.52 4.38
C GLU A 79 -6.18 14.87 3.23
N VAL A 80 -6.48 13.58 3.35
CA VAL A 80 -7.31 12.87 2.38
C VAL A 80 -8.77 13.24 2.61
N PRO A 81 -9.45 13.87 1.64
CA PRO A 81 -10.86 14.21 1.77
C PRO A 81 -11.73 12.96 1.93
N SER A 82 -12.79 13.04 2.73
CA SER A 82 -13.71 11.92 2.98
C SER A 82 -14.38 11.36 1.72
N TRP A 83 -14.56 12.21 0.69
CA TRP A 83 -15.12 11.81 -0.61
C TRP A 83 -14.10 11.10 -1.51
N ALA A 84 -12.79 11.22 -1.26
CA ALA A 84 -11.75 10.81 -2.20
C ALA A 84 -11.83 9.32 -2.56
N PHE A 85 -11.99 8.46 -1.55
CA PHE A 85 -12.14 7.03 -1.78
C PHE A 85 -13.49 6.70 -2.42
N ALA A 86 -14.58 7.35 -1.99
CA ALA A 86 -15.92 7.05 -2.49
C ALA A 86 -16.11 7.42 -3.97
N GLU A 87 -15.59 8.56 -4.40
CA GLU A 87 -15.61 8.96 -5.81
C GLU A 87 -14.58 8.17 -6.60
N GLY A 88 -13.37 8.04 -6.05
CA GLY A 88 -12.28 7.35 -6.70
C GLY A 88 -12.57 5.87 -6.94
N ARG A 89 -13.22 5.17 -6.01
CA ARG A 89 -13.64 3.77 -6.22
C ARG A 89 -14.56 3.64 -7.42
N ALA A 90 -15.48 4.59 -7.63
CA ALA A 90 -16.45 4.53 -8.71
C ALA A 90 -15.76 4.74 -10.07
N LEU A 91 -14.78 5.65 -10.13
CA LEU A 91 -13.99 5.90 -11.33
C LEU A 91 -13.10 4.71 -11.68
N VAL A 92 -12.39 4.18 -10.69
CA VAL A 92 -11.49 3.02 -10.85
C VAL A 92 -12.29 1.75 -11.18
N ALA A 93 -13.47 1.55 -10.58
CA ALA A 93 -14.35 0.42 -10.92
C ALA A 93 -14.83 0.47 -12.38
N ARG A 94 -15.19 1.66 -12.89
CA ARG A 94 -15.56 1.84 -14.31
C ARG A 94 -14.41 1.51 -15.24
N LEU A 95 -13.20 1.98 -14.90
CA LEU A 95 -12.00 1.68 -15.67
C LEU A 95 -11.70 0.17 -15.64
N LEU A 96 -11.71 -0.45 -14.46
CA LEU A 96 -11.48 -1.89 -14.29
C LEU A 96 -12.48 -2.73 -15.09
N ALA A 97 -13.78 -2.37 -15.07
CA ALA A 97 -14.79 -3.07 -15.86
C ALA A 97 -14.57 -2.93 -17.37
N ALA A 98 -14.08 -1.79 -17.84
CA ALA A 98 -13.78 -1.58 -19.25
C ALA A 98 -12.48 -2.29 -19.70
N VAL A 99 -11.49 -2.40 -18.81
CA VAL A 99 -10.25 -3.14 -19.02
C VAL A 99 -10.48 -4.66 -19.00
N GLU A 100 -11.39 -5.15 -18.14
CA GLU A 100 -11.75 -6.58 -18.07
C GLU A 100 -12.39 -7.08 -19.36
N ARG A 101 -13.28 -6.29 -19.99
CA ARG A 101 -13.89 -6.63 -21.30
C ARG A 101 -12.87 -6.81 -22.42
N GLN A 102 -11.66 -6.25 -22.28
CA GLN A 102 -10.57 -6.40 -23.23
C GLN A 102 -9.67 -7.61 -22.93
N GLY A 103 -9.96 -8.37 -21.87
CA GLY A 103 -9.26 -9.60 -21.51
C GLY A 103 -7.93 -9.39 -20.79
N PHE A 104 -7.65 -8.19 -20.26
CA PHE A 104 -6.38 -7.90 -19.58
C PHE A 104 -6.27 -8.44 -18.15
N TYR A 105 -7.38 -8.94 -17.59
CA TYR A 105 -7.46 -9.53 -16.26
C TYR A 105 -7.97 -10.96 -16.33
N SER A 106 -7.37 -11.83 -15.52
CA SER A 106 -8.02 -13.09 -15.17
C SER A 106 -9.24 -12.81 -14.27
N ARG A 107 -10.21 -13.72 -14.27
CA ARG A 107 -11.41 -13.62 -13.43
C ARG A 107 -11.07 -13.51 -11.94
N GLU A 108 -10.03 -14.21 -11.50
CA GLU A 108 -9.56 -14.20 -10.10
C GLU A 108 -8.95 -12.86 -9.71
N GLU A 109 -8.07 -12.31 -10.55
CA GLU A 109 -7.48 -10.99 -10.30
C GLU A 109 -8.58 -9.92 -10.27
N TRP A 110 -9.48 -9.92 -11.25
CA TRP A 110 -10.60 -8.96 -11.32
C TRP A 110 -11.45 -9.02 -10.04
N LYS A 111 -11.80 -10.24 -9.60
CA LYS A 111 -12.58 -10.45 -8.36
C LYS A 111 -11.86 -9.88 -7.15
N ALA A 112 -10.54 -10.06 -7.03
CA ALA A 112 -9.76 -9.50 -5.92
C ALA A 112 -9.78 -7.96 -5.91
N ARG A 113 -9.63 -7.30 -7.07
CA ARG A 113 -9.67 -5.83 -7.18
C ARG A 113 -11.06 -5.28 -6.90
N MET A 114 -12.11 -5.92 -7.43
CA MET A 114 -13.48 -5.54 -7.14
C MET A 114 -13.83 -5.71 -5.66
N THR A 115 -13.38 -6.80 -5.03
CA THR A 115 -13.59 -7.03 -3.60
C THR A 115 -13.00 -5.88 -2.76
N PHE A 116 -11.80 -5.39 -3.12
CA PHE A 116 -11.23 -4.21 -2.46
C PHE A 116 -12.07 -2.94 -2.64
N LEU A 117 -12.53 -2.67 -3.86
CA LEU A 117 -13.31 -1.46 -4.17
C LEU A 117 -14.69 -1.46 -3.48
N GLU A 118 -15.29 -2.64 -3.33
CA GLU A 118 -16.63 -2.82 -2.76
C GLU A 118 -16.61 -3.04 -1.25
N ALA A 119 -15.48 -3.46 -0.67
CA ALA A 119 -15.39 -3.73 0.75
C ALA A 119 -15.80 -2.50 1.59
N PRO A 120 -16.58 -2.70 2.67
CA PRO A 120 -16.76 -1.68 3.67
C PRO A 120 -15.40 -1.39 4.36
N PRO A 121 -15.20 -0.18 4.91
CA PRO A 121 -14.03 0.04 5.76
C PRO A 121 -14.12 -0.96 6.92
N PRO A 122 -13.01 -1.66 7.26
CA PRO A 122 -13.00 -2.49 8.46
C PRO A 122 -13.37 -1.64 9.67
N PRO A 123 -14.00 -2.23 10.70
CA PRO A 123 -14.29 -1.51 11.93
C PRO A 123 -12.99 -0.92 12.47
N THR A 124 -13.01 0.37 12.82
CA THR A 124 -11.87 1.03 13.44
C THR A 124 -11.50 0.20 14.67
N PRO A 125 -10.26 -0.31 14.79
CA PRO A 125 -9.87 -1.03 16.00
C PRO A 125 -10.17 -0.11 17.17
N LEU A 126 -11.04 -0.58 18.09
CA LEU A 126 -11.26 0.05 19.38
C LEU A 126 -9.86 0.33 19.94
N ALA A 127 -9.63 1.57 20.35
CA ALA A 127 -8.34 2.09 20.79
C ALA A 127 -7.57 1.00 21.56
N PHE A 128 -6.26 0.90 21.28
CA PHE A 128 -5.32 0.00 21.95
C PHE A 128 -5.72 -0.23 23.41
N PRO A 129 -5.65 -1.48 23.91
CA PRO A 129 -6.08 -1.81 25.26
C PRO A 129 -5.50 -0.79 26.22
N GLU A 130 -6.41 -0.13 26.94
CA GLU A 130 -6.23 0.75 28.10
C GLU A 130 -4.77 1.07 28.40
N VAL A 131 -4.35 2.33 28.18
CA VAL A 131 -3.03 2.83 28.59
C VAL A 131 -2.78 2.33 30.01
N ILE A 132 -1.91 1.33 30.16
CA ILE A 132 -1.57 0.78 31.48
C ILE A 132 -0.98 1.97 32.24
N PRO A 133 -1.65 2.47 33.29
CA PRO A 133 -1.09 3.57 34.06
C PRO A 133 0.30 3.12 34.56
N PRO A 134 1.30 4.00 34.62
CA PRO A 134 2.67 3.62 34.99
C PRO A 134 2.74 2.85 36.32
N GLU A 135 1.78 3.07 37.22
CA GLU A 135 1.61 2.36 38.48
C GLU A 135 1.32 0.85 38.33
N LYS A 136 0.63 0.45 37.26
CA LYS A 136 0.35 -0.95 36.89
C LYS A 136 1.41 -1.57 35.98
N ALA A 137 2.33 -0.76 35.45
CA ALA A 137 3.50 -1.22 34.70
C ALA A 137 4.67 -1.61 35.62
N LYS A 138 4.39 -1.95 36.88
CA LYS A 138 5.38 -2.56 37.77
C LYS A 138 5.60 -4.00 37.34
N ALA A 139 6.86 -4.38 37.14
CA ALA A 139 7.24 -5.78 37.05
C ALA A 139 6.64 -6.52 38.25
N PRO A 140 6.16 -7.77 38.08
CA PRO A 140 5.72 -8.56 39.22
C PRO A 140 6.82 -8.48 40.28
N GLU A 141 6.45 -8.14 41.52
CA GLU A 141 7.37 -8.22 42.65
C GLU A 141 8.06 -9.56 42.52
N ALA A 142 9.37 -9.51 42.33
CA ALA A 142 10.15 -10.71 42.26
C ALA A 142 9.95 -11.40 43.62
N GLU A 143 9.05 -12.38 43.68
CA GLU A 143 9.09 -13.41 44.71
C GLU A 143 10.55 -13.75 44.85
N GLU A 144 11.10 -13.50 46.05
CA GLU A 144 12.51 -13.58 46.35
C GLU A 144 13.08 -14.87 45.75
N ARG A 145 13.72 -14.74 44.59
CA ARG A 145 14.33 -15.89 43.95
C ARG A 145 15.44 -16.34 44.89
N PRO A 146 15.47 -17.62 45.30
CA PRO A 146 16.51 -18.10 46.18
C PRO A 146 17.89 -17.82 45.56
N PRO A 147 18.87 -17.39 46.36
CA PRO A 147 20.18 -16.99 45.86
C PRO A 147 20.86 -18.19 45.19
N GLY A 148 20.89 -18.21 43.85
CA GLY A 148 21.48 -19.29 43.06
C GLY A 148 20.83 -19.57 41.71
N ALA A 149 19.60 -19.07 41.46
CA ALA A 149 18.84 -19.36 40.24
C ALA A 149 19.50 -18.93 38.91
N TRP A 150 20.52 -18.05 38.96
CA TRP A 150 21.26 -17.59 37.78
C TRP A 150 22.42 -18.52 37.38
N LYS A 151 22.81 -19.49 38.22
CA LYS A 151 24.02 -20.32 38.00
C LYS A 151 23.86 -21.41 36.92
N THR A 152 22.66 -21.62 36.38
CA THR A 152 22.38 -22.73 35.45
C THR A 152 21.90 -22.31 34.07
N LEU A 153 21.88 -21.01 33.73
CA LEU A 153 21.69 -20.62 32.34
C LEU A 153 22.97 -20.96 31.56
N PRO A 154 22.95 -21.91 30.60
CA PRO A 154 24.12 -22.21 29.80
C PRO A 154 24.40 -21.01 28.91
N PHE A 155 25.46 -20.26 29.23
CA PHE A 155 26.00 -19.27 28.31
C PHE A 155 26.49 -20.00 27.05
N PRO A 156 25.99 -19.67 25.84
CA PRO A 156 26.54 -20.22 24.62
C PRO A 156 27.98 -19.70 24.47
N ARG A 157 28.97 -20.53 24.80
CA ARG A 157 30.39 -20.28 24.53
C ARG A 157 30.65 -20.42 23.03
N ARG A 158 30.20 -19.46 22.23
CA ARG A 158 30.69 -19.30 20.86
C ARG A 158 32.03 -18.58 20.93
N PRO A 159 33.14 -19.17 20.44
CA PRO A 159 34.36 -18.41 20.28
C PRO A 159 34.12 -17.35 19.19
N LEU A 160 34.01 -16.09 19.58
CA LEU A 160 34.11 -14.96 18.66
C LEU A 160 35.56 -14.90 18.18
N ALA A 161 35.90 -15.73 17.20
CA ALA A 161 37.10 -15.52 16.41
C ALA A 161 36.97 -14.13 15.76
N LYS A 162 37.83 -13.20 16.17
CA LYS A 162 37.95 -11.87 15.56
C LYS A 162 38.39 -12.05 14.11
N ARG A 163 37.45 -12.30 13.19
CA ARG A 163 37.69 -12.12 11.76
C ARG A 163 37.78 -10.62 11.54
N THR A 164 39.00 -10.14 11.36
CA THR A 164 39.27 -8.84 10.76
C THR A 164 38.57 -8.77 9.41
N LEU A 165 37.56 -7.92 9.30
CA LEU A 165 36.94 -7.58 8.02
C LEU A 165 37.97 -6.83 7.19
N ALA A 166 38.59 -7.52 6.23
CA ALA A 166 39.42 -6.88 5.23
C ALA A 166 38.52 -6.13 4.24
N PRO A 167 38.79 -4.85 3.93
CA PRO A 167 38.04 -4.14 2.91
C PRO A 167 38.31 -4.75 1.53
N PRO A 168 37.31 -4.79 0.63
CA PRO A 168 37.48 -5.35 -0.71
C PRO A 168 38.50 -4.53 -1.50
N ARG A 169 39.55 -5.19 -2.01
CA ARG A 169 40.49 -4.59 -2.96
C ARG A 169 39.74 -4.27 -4.26
N ARG A 170 39.50 -2.98 -4.52
CA ARG A 170 39.17 -2.49 -5.86
C ARG A 170 40.32 -2.85 -6.80
N ARG A 171 40.04 -3.63 -7.86
CA ARG A 171 40.82 -3.58 -9.10
C ARG A 171 40.05 -2.68 -10.05
N ILE A 172 40.61 -1.52 -10.34
CA ILE A 172 40.21 -0.66 -11.46
C ILE A 172 41.22 -0.99 -12.58
N PRO A 173 40.79 -1.26 -13.82
CA PRO A 173 41.71 -1.29 -14.97
C PRO A 173 42.26 0.11 -15.28
#